data_AF-A0A2V2AKZ0-F1
#
_entry.id   AF-A0A2V2AKZ0-F1
#
_cell.length_a   1.000
_cell.length_b   1.000
_cell.length_c   1.000
_cell.angle_alpha   90.00
_cell.angle_beta   90.00
_cell.angle_gamma   90.00
#
_symmetry.space_group_name_H-M   'P 1'
#
loop_
_entity.id
_entity.type
_entity.pdbx_description
1 polymer ?
#
loop_
_entity_poly.entity_id
_entity_poly.type
_entity_poly.pdbx_seq_one_letter_code
_entity_poly.pdbx_strand_id
1 'polypeptide(L)'
;MREVTRHEVGEDRTGRALEDIRGRIFGRWHGLRYNSLSIKGIQETGDELLDHVGALTLQDPQLEGAPGRLALRTAAECALGVLTLGTCPGGDFEVFFPLVDEELSSEDFAFGDVVDQAPTARVWVDTFALSVITGLLWEPARVISPLLRKDYAPMFHAGLPYSSLSSVSDPAELAEMDALCAYLHLVETPRSPWVASGVPPLCKPAAQERAAAAARLDAAGSHTPDQRLLRVLLDDDRSAFEQALTSRLLEHRDGAGPHAAPRTLLPVTVVALAALAVHAHGWELDVRSGYLPAGLLRAPGQ
;
A
#
# COMPACT_ATOMS: atom_id res chain seq x y z
N MET A 1 -22.68 -13.89 8.57
CA MET A 1 -22.44 -12.68 7.77
C MET A 1 -22.44 -11.46 8.68
N ARG A 2 -21.30 -10.79 8.81
CA ARG A 2 -21.15 -9.53 9.57
C ARG A 2 -21.14 -8.36 8.57
N GLU A 3 -22.05 -7.41 8.71
CA GLU A 3 -22.17 -6.26 7.81
C GLU A 3 -21.74 -4.97 8.52
N VAL A 4 -20.83 -4.20 7.92
CA VAL A 4 -20.37 -2.90 8.45
C VAL A 4 -20.58 -1.80 7.42
N THR A 5 -21.39 -0.81 7.76
CA THR A 5 -21.66 0.37 6.93
C THR A 5 -20.51 1.36 6.93
N ARG A 6 -20.36 2.12 5.84
CA ARG A 6 -19.37 3.20 5.75
C ARG A 6 -19.84 4.47 6.42
N HIS A 7 -18.91 5.35 6.76
CA HIS A 7 -19.20 6.73 7.09
C HIS A 7 -19.54 7.52 5.82
N GLU A 8 -20.14 8.68 6.00
CA GLU A 8 -20.47 9.60 4.91
C GLU A 8 -19.35 10.61 4.71
N VAL A 9 -19.12 10.99 3.46
CA VAL A 9 -18.21 12.08 3.07
C VAL A 9 -19.04 13.14 2.36
N GLY A 10 -18.82 14.41 2.69
CA GLY A 10 -19.61 15.52 2.14
C GLY A 10 -19.59 15.58 0.62
N GLU A 11 -20.76 15.87 0.03
CA GLU A 11 -20.99 15.86 -1.43
C GLU A 11 -20.00 16.75 -2.20
N ASP A 12 -19.71 17.95 -1.69
CA ASP A 12 -18.75 18.86 -2.32
C ASP A 12 -17.35 18.25 -2.48
N ARG A 13 -16.90 17.50 -1.47
CA ARG A 13 -15.56 16.86 -1.49
C ARG A 13 -15.54 15.67 -2.43
N THR A 14 -16.61 14.88 -2.41
CA THR A 14 -16.81 13.77 -3.34
C THR A 14 -16.84 14.27 -4.77
N GLY A 15 -17.62 15.33 -5.05
CA GLY A 15 -17.69 15.96 -6.38
C GLY A 15 -16.32 16.46 -6.85
N ARG A 16 -15.59 17.18 -6.00
CA ARG A 16 -14.24 17.64 -6.31
C ARG A 16 -13.27 16.50 -6.59
N ALA A 17 -13.31 15.42 -5.80
CA ALA A 17 -12.43 14.27 -6.01
C ALA A 17 -12.71 13.57 -7.36
N LEU A 18 -13.97 13.54 -7.81
CA LEU A 18 -14.37 12.93 -9.08
C LEU A 18 -14.08 13.79 -10.31
N GLU A 19 -14.05 15.11 -10.15
CA GLU A 19 -13.90 16.06 -11.25
C GLU A 19 -12.51 15.98 -11.91
N ASP A 20 -12.50 15.74 -13.23
CA ASP A 20 -11.34 15.82 -14.13
C ASP A 20 -10.01 15.24 -13.58
N ILE A 21 -10.07 14.07 -12.93
CA ILE A 21 -8.86 13.48 -12.34
C ILE A 21 -7.75 13.25 -13.37
N ARG A 22 -8.10 12.91 -14.62
CA ARG A 22 -7.10 12.70 -15.68
C ARG A 22 -6.36 14.00 -16.00
N GLY A 23 -7.08 15.11 -16.20
CA GLY A 23 -6.47 16.42 -16.48
C GLY A 23 -5.60 16.91 -15.33
N ARG A 24 -6.07 16.75 -14.08
CA ARG A 24 -5.29 17.14 -12.90
C ARG A 24 -4.01 16.32 -12.77
N ILE A 25 -4.08 15.00 -12.92
CA ILE A 25 -2.91 14.11 -12.78
C ILE A 25 -1.91 14.32 -13.91
N PHE A 26 -2.38 14.59 -15.13
CA PHE A 26 -1.49 15.01 -16.22
C PHE A 26 -0.76 16.32 -15.87
N GLY A 27 -1.47 17.31 -15.32
CA GLY A 27 -0.87 18.55 -14.84
C GLY A 27 0.16 18.35 -13.72
N ARG A 28 -0.09 17.43 -12.77
CA ARG A 28 0.86 17.05 -11.71
C ARG A 28 2.11 16.42 -12.29
N TRP A 29 1.94 15.43 -13.16
CA TRP A 29 3.05 14.77 -13.85
C TRP A 29 3.87 15.79 -14.63
N HIS A 30 3.25 16.65 -15.43
CA HIS A 30 3.95 17.69 -16.20
C HIS A 30 4.75 18.63 -15.28
N GLY A 31 4.19 19.00 -14.12
CA GLY A 31 4.88 19.81 -13.13
C GLY A 31 6.12 19.12 -12.56
N LEU A 32 6.00 17.83 -12.18
CA LEU A 32 7.12 17.02 -11.70
C LEU A 32 8.19 16.83 -12.78
N ARG A 33 7.77 16.63 -14.04
CA ARG A 33 8.62 16.41 -15.21
C ARG A 33 9.48 17.63 -15.57
N TYR A 34 8.85 18.80 -15.66
CA TYR A 34 9.47 19.97 -16.30
C TYR A 34 9.79 21.13 -15.35
N ASN A 35 9.24 21.15 -14.13
CA ASN A 35 9.52 22.22 -13.16
C ASN A 35 10.46 21.75 -12.05
N SER A 36 9.98 20.83 -11.20
CA SER A 36 10.76 20.33 -10.07
C SER A 36 10.20 18.99 -9.62
N LEU A 37 11.04 17.96 -9.73
CA LEU A 37 10.75 16.65 -9.18
C LEU A 37 10.95 16.69 -7.66
N SER A 38 9.96 16.22 -6.92
CA SER A 38 10.02 16.13 -5.45
C SER A 38 9.25 14.93 -4.94
N ILE A 39 9.74 14.31 -3.86
CA ILE A 39 9.07 13.17 -3.23
C ILE A 39 7.72 13.61 -2.68
N LYS A 40 7.65 14.81 -2.07
CA LYS A 40 6.39 15.37 -1.60
C LYS A 40 5.36 15.53 -2.72
N GLY A 41 5.77 16.00 -3.90
CA GLY A 41 4.85 16.18 -5.03
C GLY A 41 4.31 14.84 -5.57
N ILE A 42 5.13 13.79 -5.58
CA ILE A 42 4.68 12.43 -5.92
C ILE A 42 3.69 11.93 -4.86
N GLN A 43 3.99 12.13 -3.57
CA GLN A 43 3.09 11.74 -2.48
C GLN A 43 1.74 12.46 -2.54
N GLU A 44 1.74 13.79 -2.73
CA GLU A 44 0.50 14.57 -2.90
C GLU A 44 -0.33 14.10 -4.09
N THR A 45 0.34 13.67 -5.18
CA THR A 45 -0.34 13.09 -6.35
C THR A 45 -0.99 11.74 -6.02
N GLY A 46 -0.28 10.88 -5.27
CA GLY A 46 -0.82 9.62 -4.75
C GLY A 46 -2.03 9.83 -3.84
N ASP A 47 -1.96 10.79 -2.91
CA ASP A 47 -3.06 11.15 -2.01
C ASP A 47 -4.29 11.64 -2.78
N GLU A 48 -4.09 12.49 -3.79
CA GLU A 48 -5.16 13.01 -4.65
C GLU A 48 -5.86 11.87 -5.43
N LEU A 49 -5.09 10.88 -5.90
CA LEU A 49 -5.63 9.67 -6.54
C LEU A 49 -6.39 8.80 -5.56
N LEU A 50 -5.93 8.63 -4.32
CA LEU A 50 -6.65 7.89 -3.29
C LEU A 50 -7.95 8.59 -2.90
N ASP A 51 -7.98 9.92 -2.88
CA ASP A 51 -9.23 10.67 -2.71
C ASP A 51 -10.20 10.42 -3.87
N HIS A 52 -9.71 10.44 -5.11
CA HIS A 52 -10.51 10.08 -6.27
C HIS A 52 -11.08 8.66 -6.19
N VAL A 53 -10.24 7.65 -5.91
CA VAL A 53 -10.66 6.26 -5.82
C VAL A 53 -11.65 6.07 -4.66
N GLY A 54 -11.39 6.68 -3.51
CA GLY A 54 -12.29 6.67 -2.36
C GLY A 54 -13.68 7.21 -2.72
N ALA A 55 -13.76 8.36 -3.40
CA ALA A 55 -15.02 8.90 -3.92
C ALA A 55 -15.68 7.97 -4.96
N LEU A 56 -14.87 7.37 -5.86
CA LEU A 56 -15.35 6.47 -6.90
C LEU A 56 -16.05 5.23 -6.32
N THR A 57 -15.64 4.76 -5.14
CA THR A 57 -16.29 3.63 -4.46
C THR A 57 -17.75 3.87 -4.07
N LEU A 58 -18.25 5.11 -4.15
CA LEU A 58 -19.68 5.41 -3.98
C LEU A 58 -20.48 5.08 -5.24
N GLN A 59 -19.85 5.16 -6.42
CA GLN A 59 -20.46 4.87 -7.73
C GLN A 59 -20.13 3.44 -8.21
N ASP A 60 -18.93 2.96 -7.92
CA ASP A 60 -18.45 1.61 -8.17
C ASP A 60 -17.95 0.95 -6.86
N PRO A 61 -18.86 0.41 -6.02
CA PRO A 61 -18.51 -0.14 -4.72
C PRO A 61 -17.59 -1.36 -4.76
N GLN A 62 -17.45 -2.02 -5.92
CA GLN A 62 -16.58 -3.19 -6.08
C GLN A 62 -15.20 -2.84 -6.65
N LEU A 63 -15.03 -1.60 -7.16
CA LEU A 63 -13.84 -1.15 -7.88
C LEU A 63 -13.44 -2.12 -9.00
N GLU A 64 -14.42 -2.58 -9.77
CA GLU A 64 -14.18 -3.46 -10.93
C GLU A 64 -13.94 -2.64 -12.22
N GLY A 65 -14.35 -1.37 -12.24
CA GLY A 65 -14.19 -0.48 -13.39
C GLY A 65 -12.74 -0.10 -13.69
N ALA A 66 -12.36 -0.14 -14.97
CA ALA A 66 -11.02 0.23 -15.44
C ALA A 66 -10.55 1.62 -14.97
N PRO A 67 -11.37 2.70 -14.96
CA PRO A 67 -10.93 4.01 -14.48
C PRO A 67 -10.45 4.00 -13.03
N GLY A 68 -11.19 3.34 -12.13
CA GLY A 68 -10.80 3.21 -10.72
C GLY A 68 -9.55 2.36 -10.53
N ARG A 69 -9.41 1.28 -11.31
CA ARG A 69 -8.21 0.42 -11.29
C ARG A 69 -6.96 1.15 -11.78
N LEU A 70 -7.06 1.96 -12.83
CA LEU A 70 -5.94 2.77 -13.33
C LEU A 70 -5.53 3.87 -12.34
N ALA A 71 -6.51 4.54 -11.72
CA ALA A 71 -6.23 5.55 -10.70
C ALA A 71 -5.57 4.93 -9.46
N LEU A 72 -6.10 3.82 -8.95
CA LEU A 72 -5.51 3.11 -7.80
C LEU A 72 -4.13 2.55 -8.12
N ARG A 73 -3.93 2.01 -9.33
CA ARG A 73 -2.61 1.58 -9.80
C ARG A 73 -1.62 2.74 -9.86
N THR A 74 -2.04 3.90 -10.38
CA THR A 74 -1.18 5.10 -10.39
C THR A 74 -0.82 5.54 -8.98
N ALA A 75 -1.76 5.47 -8.01
CA ALA A 75 -1.45 5.78 -6.61
C ALA A 75 -0.40 4.82 -6.01
N ALA A 76 -0.48 3.52 -6.36
CA ALA A 76 0.50 2.52 -5.95
C ALA A 76 1.89 2.79 -6.56
N GLU A 77 1.95 3.19 -7.83
CA GLU A 77 3.21 3.60 -8.47
C GLU A 77 3.78 4.87 -7.81
N CYS A 78 2.95 5.85 -7.46
CA CYS A 78 3.40 7.02 -6.69
C CYS A 78 3.99 6.62 -5.33
N ALA A 79 3.34 5.70 -4.60
CA ALA A 79 3.86 5.21 -3.31
C ALA A 79 5.20 4.48 -3.48
N LEU A 80 5.32 3.64 -4.51
CA LEU A 80 6.59 2.98 -4.85
C LEU A 80 7.66 4.00 -5.22
N GLY A 81 7.33 5.02 -6.02
CA GLY A 81 8.25 6.10 -6.37
C GLY A 81 8.74 6.88 -5.14
N VAL A 82 7.84 7.20 -4.20
CA VAL A 82 8.19 7.83 -2.92
C VAL A 82 9.15 6.94 -2.12
N LEU A 83 8.89 5.63 -2.05
CA LEU A 83 9.76 4.69 -1.38
C LEU A 83 11.14 4.64 -2.05
N THR A 84 11.20 4.38 -3.36
CA THR A 84 12.43 4.24 -4.14
C THR A 84 13.30 5.49 -4.07
N LEU A 85 12.74 6.67 -4.36
CA LEU A 85 13.46 7.94 -4.33
C LEU A 85 13.87 8.32 -2.90
N GLY A 86 13.04 8.00 -1.90
CA GLY A 86 13.33 8.31 -0.50
C GLY A 86 14.43 7.43 0.11
N THR A 87 14.49 6.15 -0.27
CA THR A 87 15.52 5.23 0.23
C THR A 87 16.81 5.27 -0.58
N CYS A 88 16.70 5.46 -1.90
CA CYS A 88 17.79 5.37 -2.87
C CYS A 88 17.78 6.55 -3.86
N PRO A 89 17.97 7.79 -3.39
CA PRO A 89 17.81 8.98 -4.24
C PRO A 89 18.84 9.13 -5.37
N GLY A 90 19.98 8.42 -5.26
CA GLY A 90 20.99 8.33 -6.30
C GLY A 90 20.90 7.06 -7.16
N GLY A 91 19.86 6.25 -6.98
CA GLY A 91 19.61 5.04 -7.76
C GLY A 91 18.70 5.32 -8.96
N ASP A 92 18.71 4.39 -9.91
CA ASP A 92 17.75 4.40 -11.02
C ASP A 92 16.33 4.25 -10.50
N PHE A 93 15.40 4.96 -11.12
CA PHE A 93 13.99 4.91 -10.74
C PHE A 93 13.08 5.08 -11.96
N GLU A 94 11.90 4.49 -11.84
CA GLU A 94 10.78 4.68 -12.77
C GLU A 94 9.51 4.85 -11.93
N VAL A 95 8.72 5.88 -12.23
CA VAL A 95 7.39 6.08 -11.64
C VAL A 95 6.38 6.17 -12.77
N PHE A 96 5.56 5.13 -12.91
CA PHE A 96 4.57 5.05 -13.97
C PHE A 96 3.27 5.76 -13.60
N PHE A 97 2.66 6.45 -14.55
CA PHE A 97 1.37 7.11 -14.44
C PHE A 97 0.36 6.49 -15.42
N PRO A 98 -0.04 5.21 -15.22
CA PRO A 98 -0.88 4.50 -16.19
C PRO A 98 -2.27 5.13 -16.37
N LEU A 99 -2.75 5.95 -15.42
CA LEU A 99 -3.97 6.73 -15.63
C LEU A 99 -3.83 7.70 -16.81
N VAL A 100 -2.67 8.31 -17.03
CA VAL A 100 -2.43 9.31 -18.08
C VAL A 100 -1.46 8.85 -19.16
N ASP A 101 -0.95 7.61 -19.07
CA ASP A 101 -0.02 6.99 -20.01
C ASP A 101 1.33 7.72 -20.10
N GLU A 102 1.87 8.07 -18.93
CA GLU A 102 3.13 8.81 -18.80
C GLU A 102 4.05 8.16 -17.76
N GLU A 103 5.31 8.59 -17.71
CA GLU A 103 6.31 8.12 -16.73
C GLU A 103 7.27 9.22 -16.26
N LEU A 104 7.89 9.01 -15.10
CA LEU A 104 9.06 9.74 -14.64
C LEU A 104 10.21 8.74 -14.53
N SER A 105 11.36 9.02 -15.15
CA SER A 105 12.52 8.12 -15.17
C SER A 105 13.80 8.83 -14.80
N SER A 106 14.75 8.14 -14.15
CA SER A 106 16.10 8.69 -13.89
C SER A 106 16.86 9.11 -15.15
N GLU A 107 16.47 8.65 -16.34
CA GLU A 107 17.06 9.13 -17.61
C GLU A 107 16.82 10.63 -17.86
N ASP A 108 15.79 11.18 -17.22
CA ASP A 108 15.33 12.54 -17.41
C ASP A 108 15.80 13.53 -16.34
N PHE A 109 16.40 13.03 -15.25
CA PHE A 109 16.74 13.84 -14.08
C PHE A 109 18.17 13.59 -13.62
N ALA A 110 18.79 14.61 -13.03
CA ALA A 110 20.05 14.43 -12.32
C ALA A 110 19.79 13.76 -10.96
N PHE A 111 20.64 12.79 -10.60
CA PHE A 111 20.58 12.12 -9.30
C PHE A 111 20.74 13.11 -8.13
N GLY A 112 19.93 12.94 -7.08
CA GLY A 112 20.08 13.66 -5.81
C GLY A 112 19.32 14.99 -5.65
N ASP A 113 18.76 15.56 -6.72
CA ASP A 113 18.02 16.84 -6.67
C ASP A 113 16.58 16.72 -6.07
N VAL A 114 16.18 15.51 -5.69
CA VAL A 114 14.77 15.13 -5.44
C VAL A 114 14.42 14.99 -3.95
N VAL A 115 15.43 14.90 -3.06
CA VAL A 115 15.24 14.45 -1.67
C VAL A 115 14.78 15.60 -0.77
N ASP A 116 13.48 15.85 -0.76
CA ASP A 116 12.85 16.84 0.14
C ASP A 116 12.29 16.23 1.43
N GLN A 117 12.25 14.90 1.54
CA GLN A 117 11.82 14.17 2.73
C GLN A 117 12.42 12.76 2.81
N ALA A 118 12.61 12.26 4.05
CA ALA A 118 13.08 10.91 4.31
C ALA A 118 11.90 10.01 4.72
N PRO A 119 11.68 8.85 4.06
CA PRO A 119 10.58 7.97 4.40
C PRO A 119 10.81 7.30 5.76
N THR A 120 9.74 6.93 6.46
CA THR A 120 9.80 5.96 7.57
C THR A 120 9.32 4.59 7.10
N ALA A 121 9.45 3.57 7.96
CA ALA A 121 8.89 2.24 7.71
C ALA A 121 7.39 2.29 7.39
N ARG A 122 6.66 3.33 7.83
CA ARG A 122 5.26 3.56 7.41
C ARG A 122 5.08 3.66 5.90
N VAL A 123 5.97 4.37 5.20
CA VAL A 123 5.92 4.50 3.73
C VAL A 123 6.08 3.12 3.07
N TRP A 124 6.94 2.27 3.63
CA TRP A 124 7.07 0.89 3.17
C TRP A 124 5.77 0.10 3.39
N VAL A 125 5.13 0.22 4.56
CA VAL A 125 3.86 -0.46 4.88
C VAL A 125 2.74 -0.03 3.93
N ASP A 126 2.63 1.27 3.65
CA ASP A 126 1.63 1.80 2.73
C ASP A 126 1.89 1.35 1.28
N THR A 127 3.16 1.32 0.86
CA THR A 127 3.58 0.81 -0.46
C THR A 127 3.28 -0.68 -0.60
N PHE A 128 3.57 -1.48 0.43
CA PHE A 128 3.22 -2.89 0.48
C PHE A 128 1.71 -3.07 0.34
N ALA A 129 0.92 -2.34 1.13
CA ALA A 129 -0.53 -2.45 1.11
C ALA A 129 -1.11 -2.12 -0.27
N LEU A 130 -0.65 -1.03 -0.89
CA LEU A 130 -1.03 -0.65 -2.25
C LEU A 130 -0.61 -1.70 -3.29
N SER A 131 0.61 -2.25 -3.17
CA SER A 131 1.13 -3.27 -4.07
C SER A 131 0.32 -4.57 -4.01
N VAL A 132 -0.15 -4.96 -2.82
CA VAL A 132 -1.04 -6.11 -2.62
C VAL A 132 -2.37 -5.88 -3.33
N ILE A 133 -3.06 -4.77 -3.07
CA ILE A 133 -4.44 -4.57 -3.56
C ILE A 133 -4.52 -4.19 -5.04
N THR A 134 -3.44 -3.66 -5.62
CA THR A 134 -3.38 -3.31 -7.06
C THR A 134 -2.90 -4.45 -7.93
N GLY A 135 -2.15 -5.39 -7.36
CA GLY A 135 -1.56 -6.49 -8.10
C GLY A 135 -0.12 -6.28 -8.55
N LEU A 136 0.55 -5.20 -8.16
CA LEU A 136 1.95 -4.96 -8.54
C LEU A 136 2.88 -6.10 -8.14
N LEU A 137 2.58 -6.82 -7.04
CA LEU A 137 3.35 -8.00 -6.62
C LEU A 137 3.24 -9.18 -7.61
N TRP A 138 2.20 -9.23 -8.44
CA TRP A 138 1.96 -10.29 -9.44
C TRP A 138 2.60 -9.98 -10.80
N GLU A 139 3.47 -8.98 -10.88
CA GLU A 139 4.22 -8.63 -12.10
C GLU A 139 5.69 -9.07 -11.97
N PRO A 140 6.03 -10.33 -12.34
CA PRO A 140 7.38 -10.87 -12.20
C PRO A 140 8.49 -9.99 -12.76
N ALA A 141 8.22 -9.29 -13.86
CA ALA A 141 9.18 -8.40 -14.52
C ALA A 141 9.56 -7.18 -13.68
N ARG A 142 8.66 -6.74 -12.77
CA ARG A 142 8.86 -5.55 -11.93
C ARG A 142 9.66 -5.82 -10.66
N VAL A 143 9.86 -7.10 -10.29
CA VAL A 143 10.65 -7.53 -9.12
C VAL A 143 10.31 -6.82 -7.80
N ILE A 144 9.05 -6.39 -7.62
CA ILE A 144 8.62 -5.60 -6.44
C ILE A 144 8.78 -6.37 -5.12
N SER A 145 8.35 -7.63 -5.05
CA SER A 145 8.47 -8.43 -3.81
C SER A 145 9.94 -8.59 -3.35
N PRO A 146 10.90 -8.93 -4.24
CA PRO A 146 12.32 -8.89 -3.90
C PRO A 146 12.78 -7.52 -3.38
N LEU A 147 12.48 -6.43 -4.10
CA LEU A 147 12.91 -5.07 -3.73
C LEU A 147 12.39 -4.69 -2.33
N LEU A 148 11.10 -4.90 -2.07
CA LEU A 148 10.51 -4.61 -0.76
C LEU A 148 11.19 -5.37 0.38
N ARG A 149 11.44 -6.68 0.20
CA ARG A 149 11.95 -7.56 1.27
C ARG A 149 13.47 -7.50 1.45
N LYS A 150 14.24 -7.43 0.36
CA LYS A 150 15.71 -7.61 0.36
C LYS A 150 16.47 -6.29 0.28
N ASP A 151 15.87 -5.27 -0.30
CA ASP A 151 16.57 -4.00 -0.55
C ASP A 151 16.02 -2.93 0.39
N TYR A 152 14.73 -2.59 0.29
CA TYR A 152 14.16 -1.47 1.03
C TYR A 152 13.96 -1.73 2.53
N ALA A 153 13.41 -2.88 2.93
CA ALA A 153 13.18 -3.16 4.36
C ALA A 153 14.48 -3.12 5.22
N PRO A 154 15.61 -3.72 4.79
CA PRO A 154 16.87 -3.60 5.53
C PRO A 154 17.41 -2.16 5.66
N MET A 155 17.13 -1.28 4.69
CA MET A 155 17.59 0.12 4.73
C MET A 155 16.97 0.89 5.90
N PHE A 156 15.72 0.61 6.28
CA PHE A 156 15.09 1.26 7.44
C PHE A 156 15.76 0.88 8.76
N HIS A 157 16.19 -0.38 8.90
CA HIS A 157 16.99 -0.83 10.05
C HIS A 157 18.41 -0.25 10.05
N ALA A 158 18.97 0.03 8.88
CA ALA A 158 20.29 0.63 8.71
C ALA A 158 20.31 2.17 8.78
N GLY A 159 19.16 2.82 8.99
CA GLY A 159 19.06 4.28 9.07
C GLY A 159 19.17 5.00 7.71
N LEU A 160 18.66 4.37 6.64
CA LEU A 160 18.66 4.90 5.26
C LEU A 160 20.06 5.30 4.75
N PRO A 161 20.98 4.35 4.56
CA PRO A 161 22.40 4.64 4.31
C PRO A 161 22.69 5.43 3.02
N TYR A 162 21.73 5.51 2.10
CA TYR A 162 21.86 6.22 0.82
C TYR A 162 21.11 7.55 0.78
N SER A 163 20.34 7.88 1.82
CA SER A 163 19.66 9.17 1.92
C SER A 163 20.56 10.19 2.60
N SER A 164 20.52 11.44 2.12
CA SER A 164 21.18 12.57 2.79
C SER A 164 20.42 13.06 4.02
N LEU A 165 19.16 12.65 4.16
CA LEU A 165 18.28 13.01 5.26
C LEU A 165 18.21 11.87 6.28
N SER A 166 18.24 12.20 7.56
CA SER A 166 18.01 11.22 8.62
C SER A 166 16.51 10.94 8.77
N SER A 167 16.17 9.65 8.86
CA SER A 167 14.84 9.18 9.23
C SER A 167 14.95 8.20 10.39
N VAL A 168 14.02 8.30 11.34
CA VAL A 168 13.89 7.33 12.44
C VAL A 168 12.48 6.80 12.39
N SER A 169 12.36 5.49 12.14
CA SER A 169 11.06 4.81 12.14
C SER A 169 10.66 4.48 13.58
N ASP A 170 9.36 4.55 13.86
CA ASP A 170 8.84 4.08 15.14
C ASP A 170 9.08 2.55 15.27
N PRO A 171 9.48 2.03 16.44
CA PRO A 171 9.69 0.60 16.63
C PRO A 171 8.49 -0.27 16.24
N ALA A 172 7.25 0.21 16.42
CA ALA A 172 6.05 -0.50 16.02
C ALA A 172 5.88 -0.53 14.50
N GLU A 173 6.27 0.53 13.78
CA GLU A 173 6.29 0.54 12.31
C GLU A 173 7.32 -0.44 11.76
N LEU A 174 8.51 -0.54 12.38
CA LEU A 174 9.53 -1.53 12.00
C LEU A 174 9.03 -2.96 12.25
N ALA A 175 8.39 -3.21 13.39
CA ALA A 175 7.83 -4.52 13.70
C ALA A 175 6.67 -4.91 12.76
N GLU A 176 5.84 -3.94 12.35
CA GLU A 176 4.80 -4.11 11.33
C GLU A 176 5.39 -4.45 9.96
N MET A 177 6.38 -3.67 9.51
CA MET A 177 7.13 -3.92 8.27
C MET A 177 7.75 -5.33 8.26
N ASP A 178 8.45 -5.71 9.32
CA ASP A 178 9.10 -7.02 9.45
C ASP A 178 8.08 -8.18 9.41
N ALA A 179 6.92 -8.00 10.06
CA ALA A 179 5.83 -8.97 10.04
C ALA A 179 5.25 -9.14 8.63
N LEU A 180 5.03 -8.03 7.90
CA LEU A 180 4.52 -8.05 6.52
C LEU A 180 5.56 -8.60 5.53
N CYS A 181 6.85 -8.33 5.74
CA CYS A 181 7.95 -8.92 4.96
C CYS A 181 7.92 -10.45 4.95
N ALA A 182 7.48 -11.07 6.06
CA ALA A 182 7.39 -12.52 6.15
C ALA A 182 6.35 -13.13 5.19
N TYR A 183 5.36 -12.34 4.75
CA TYR A 183 4.34 -12.78 3.78
C TYR A 183 4.83 -12.77 2.33
N LEU A 184 5.93 -12.07 2.02
CA LEU A 184 6.47 -11.99 0.67
C LEU A 184 7.20 -13.31 0.32
N HIS A 185 6.60 -14.08 -0.59
CA HIS A 185 7.17 -15.34 -1.08
C HIS A 185 8.25 -15.06 -2.11
N LEU A 186 9.49 -15.39 -1.79
CA LEU A 186 10.61 -15.34 -2.73
C LEU A 186 11.14 -16.75 -2.98
N VAL A 187 11.24 -17.14 -4.25
CA VAL A 187 11.82 -18.43 -4.66
C VAL A 187 13.09 -18.16 -5.44
N GLU A 188 14.20 -18.71 -4.94
CA GLU A 188 15.47 -18.65 -5.65
C GLU A 188 15.42 -19.49 -6.92
N THR A 189 15.78 -18.87 -8.05
CA THR A 189 15.92 -19.59 -9.32
C THR A 189 17.34 -19.47 -9.86
N PRO A 190 17.80 -20.43 -10.69
CA PRO A 190 19.13 -20.35 -11.30
C PRO A 190 19.33 -19.16 -12.26
N ARG A 191 18.25 -18.55 -12.76
CA ARG A 191 18.31 -17.45 -13.77
C ARG A 191 18.08 -16.06 -13.19
N SER A 192 17.28 -15.99 -12.13
CA SER A 192 17.02 -14.78 -11.36
C SER A 192 16.92 -15.21 -9.91
N PRO A 193 17.64 -14.56 -8.99
CA PRO A 193 17.70 -15.04 -7.63
C PRO A 193 16.35 -15.02 -6.91
N TRP A 194 15.26 -14.47 -7.48
CA TRP A 194 14.00 -14.32 -6.71
C TRP A 194 12.68 -14.43 -7.50
N VAL A 195 12.70 -14.78 -8.80
CA VAL A 195 11.51 -14.75 -9.65
C VAL A 195 11.24 -16.09 -10.31
N ALA A 196 10.49 -16.95 -9.64
CA ALA A 196 9.92 -18.14 -10.25
C ALA A 196 8.58 -17.80 -10.91
N SER A 197 8.49 -18.00 -12.23
CA SER A 197 7.22 -17.85 -12.94
C SER A 197 6.17 -18.83 -12.38
N GLY A 198 4.94 -18.36 -12.17
CA GLY A 198 3.83 -19.17 -11.68
C GLY A 198 3.78 -19.41 -10.17
N VAL A 199 4.70 -18.82 -9.40
CA VAL A 199 4.64 -18.86 -7.93
C VAL A 199 3.86 -17.64 -7.41
N PRO A 200 2.84 -17.83 -6.54
CA PRO A 200 2.14 -16.71 -5.92
C PRO A 200 3.12 -15.83 -5.12
N PRO A 201 3.07 -14.50 -5.24
CA PRO A 201 4.02 -13.60 -4.58
C PRO A 201 3.81 -13.50 -3.06
N LEU A 202 2.69 -14.05 -2.56
CA LEU A 202 2.31 -14.06 -1.15
C LEU A 202 2.15 -15.49 -0.65
N CYS A 203 2.66 -15.77 0.54
CA CYS A 203 2.43 -17.03 1.23
C CYS A 203 2.27 -16.84 2.73
N LYS A 204 1.52 -17.74 3.38
CA LYS A 204 1.45 -17.76 4.84
C LYS A 204 2.83 -18.09 5.42
N PRO A 205 3.40 -17.26 6.30
CA PRO A 205 4.66 -17.56 6.97
C PRO A 205 4.52 -18.80 7.87
N ALA A 206 5.64 -19.45 8.16
CA ALA A 206 5.63 -20.60 9.06
C ALA A 206 5.13 -20.21 10.45
N ALA A 207 4.56 -21.17 11.20
CA ALA A 207 4.00 -20.89 12.53
C ALA A 207 5.02 -20.23 13.48
N GLN A 208 6.29 -20.66 13.42
CA GLN A 208 7.37 -20.08 14.21
C GLN A 208 7.70 -18.63 13.81
N GLU A 209 7.68 -18.32 12.51
CA GLU A 209 7.91 -16.97 11.99
C GLU A 209 6.78 -16.03 12.41
N ARG A 210 5.52 -16.49 12.31
CA ARG A 210 4.35 -15.73 12.78
C ARG A 210 4.41 -15.47 14.28
N ALA A 211 4.72 -16.48 15.09
CA ALA A 211 4.85 -16.33 16.54
C ALA A 211 5.96 -15.33 16.91
N ALA A 212 7.09 -15.36 16.19
CA ALA A 212 8.18 -14.40 16.39
C ALA A 212 7.77 -12.98 15.96
N ALA A 213 7.07 -12.82 14.85
CA ALA A 213 6.56 -11.53 14.39
C ALA A 213 5.54 -10.94 15.39
N ALA A 214 4.63 -11.77 15.89
CA ALA A 214 3.65 -11.41 16.91
C ALA A 214 4.33 -10.92 18.19
N ALA A 215 5.34 -11.66 18.69
CA ALA A 215 6.10 -11.26 19.86
C ALA A 215 6.87 -9.94 19.66
N ARG A 216 7.40 -9.67 18.46
CA ARG A 216 8.06 -8.39 18.15
C ARG A 216 7.08 -7.22 18.13
N LEU A 217 5.90 -7.40 17.53
CA LEU A 217 4.84 -6.40 17.56
C LEU A 217 4.44 -6.12 19.01
N ASP A 218 4.17 -7.15 19.82
CA ASP A 218 3.79 -7.00 21.23
C ASP A 218 4.88 -6.27 22.04
N ALA A 219 6.16 -6.53 21.75
CA ALA A 219 7.29 -5.88 22.40
C ALA A 219 7.50 -4.41 21.97
N ALA A 220 6.99 -4.01 20.80
CA ALA A 220 7.13 -2.64 20.29
C ALA A 220 6.23 -1.61 21.01
N GLY A 221 5.27 -2.08 21.84
CA GLY A 221 4.48 -1.23 22.71
C GLY A 221 3.07 -0.98 22.21
N SER A 222 2.64 0.29 22.17
CA SER A 222 1.25 0.64 21.81
C SER A 222 0.99 0.43 20.32
N HIS A 223 -0.06 -0.31 19.99
CA HIS A 223 -0.43 -0.61 18.61
C HIS A 223 -1.46 0.37 18.06
N THR A 224 -1.25 0.82 16.83
CA THR A 224 -2.32 1.42 16.03
C THR A 224 -3.45 0.41 15.79
N PRO A 225 -4.67 0.86 15.45
CA PRO A 225 -5.77 -0.06 15.14
C PRO A 225 -5.45 -1.09 14.04
N ASP A 226 -4.67 -0.71 13.03
CA ASP A 226 -4.27 -1.60 11.93
C ASP A 226 -3.21 -2.62 12.39
N GLN A 227 -2.26 -2.20 13.24
CA GLN A 227 -1.28 -3.10 13.86
C GLN A 227 -1.94 -4.15 14.77
N ARG A 228 -3.01 -3.77 15.50
CA ARG A 228 -3.81 -4.74 16.26
C ARG A 228 -4.48 -5.77 15.36
N LEU A 229 -4.97 -5.36 14.20
CA LEU A 229 -5.57 -6.28 13.22
C LEU A 229 -4.52 -7.23 12.63
N LEU A 230 -3.35 -6.73 12.26
CA LEU A 230 -2.21 -7.56 11.82
C LEU A 230 -1.79 -8.53 12.92
N ARG A 231 -1.73 -8.08 14.17
CA ARG A 231 -1.38 -8.91 15.31
C ARG A 231 -2.32 -10.11 15.46
N VAL A 232 -3.62 -9.93 15.25
CA VAL A 232 -4.61 -11.03 15.26
C VAL A 232 -4.47 -11.93 14.04
N LEU A 233 -4.17 -11.38 12.85
CA LEU A 233 -3.91 -12.18 11.64
C LEU A 233 -2.75 -13.18 11.86
N LEU A 234 -1.72 -12.76 12.57
CA LEU A 234 -0.56 -13.60 12.90
C LEU A 234 -0.91 -14.82 13.76
N ASP A 235 -2.01 -14.80 14.51
CA ASP A 235 -2.47 -15.97 15.29
C ASP A 235 -3.02 -17.10 14.39
N ASP A 236 -3.31 -16.81 13.11
CA ASP A 236 -3.87 -17.77 12.14
C ASP A 236 -5.23 -18.35 12.60
N ASP A 237 -6.01 -17.55 13.33
CA ASP A 237 -7.40 -17.83 13.70
C ASP A 237 -8.36 -16.96 12.89
N ARG A 238 -9.07 -17.59 11.95
CA ARG A 238 -10.04 -16.92 11.08
C ARG A 238 -11.15 -16.22 11.87
N SER A 239 -11.71 -16.87 12.89
CA SER A 239 -12.86 -16.33 13.63
C SER A 239 -12.45 -15.11 14.45
N ALA A 240 -11.29 -15.16 15.09
CA ALA A 240 -10.72 -14.03 15.82
C ALA A 240 -10.41 -12.87 14.87
N PHE A 241 -9.81 -13.16 13.71
CA PHE A 241 -9.51 -12.14 12.71
C PHE A 241 -10.77 -11.45 12.18
N GLU A 242 -11.83 -12.18 11.83
CA GLU A 242 -13.06 -11.56 11.34
C GLU A 242 -13.75 -10.67 12.40
N GLN A 243 -13.65 -11.05 13.69
CA GLN A 243 -14.13 -10.22 14.79
C GLN A 243 -13.30 -8.95 14.92
N ALA A 244 -11.97 -9.06 14.86
CA ALA A 244 -11.06 -7.93 14.89
C ALA A 244 -11.26 -7.00 13.68
N LEU A 245 -11.44 -7.56 12.47
CA LEU A 245 -11.72 -6.82 11.25
C LEU A 245 -13.03 -6.04 11.36
N THR A 246 -14.09 -6.68 11.86
CA THR A 246 -15.39 -6.01 12.08
C THR A 246 -15.24 -4.84 13.06
N SER A 247 -14.61 -5.08 14.21
CA SER A 247 -14.35 -4.04 15.22
C SER A 247 -13.50 -2.90 14.65
N ARG A 248 -12.49 -3.22 13.84
CA ARG A 248 -11.62 -2.24 13.21
C ARG A 248 -12.36 -1.34 12.22
N LEU A 249 -13.26 -1.90 11.41
CA LEU A 249 -14.09 -1.15 10.47
C LEU A 249 -15.12 -0.26 11.20
N LEU A 250 -15.67 -0.71 12.32
CA LEU A 250 -16.53 0.10 13.18
C LEU A 250 -15.74 1.26 13.80
N GLU A 251 -14.56 0.99 14.38
CA GLU A 251 -13.65 2.02 14.90
C GLU A 251 -13.26 3.03 13.81
N HIS A 252 -13.03 2.55 12.57
CA HIS A 252 -12.74 3.43 11.43
C HIS A 252 -13.91 4.35 11.09
N ARG A 253 -15.13 3.81 11.05
CA ARG A 253 -16.34 4.59 10.79
C ARG A 253 -16.58 5.62 11.89
N ASP A 254 -16.49 5.22 13.14
CA ASP A 254 -16.82 6.07 14.28
C ASP A 254 -15.75 7.15 14.51
N GLY A 255 -14.50 6.88 14.09
CA GLY A 255 -13.41 7.87 14.07
C GLY A 255 -13.44 8.84 12.88
N ALA A 256 -14.30 8.62 11.88
CA ALA A 256 -14.42 9.52 10.75
C ALA A 256 -15.15 10.81 11.17
N GLY A 257 -14.41 11.92 11.21
CA GLY A 257 -14.97 13.22 11.55
C GLY A 257 -15.88 13.80 10.45
N PRO A 258 -16.59 14.92 10.72
CA PRO A 258 -17.45 15.61 9.74
C PRO A 258 -16.68 16.14 8.52
N HIS A 259 -15.35 16.10 8.58
CA HIS A 259 -14.43 16.52 7.56
C HIS A 259 -13.52 15.36 7.12
N ALA A 260 -14.06 14.14 7.09
CA ALA A 260 -13.39 13.01 6.46
C ALA A 260 -13.02 13.33 4.99
N ALA A 261 -11.85 12.90 4.58
CA ALA A 261 -11.38 13.01 3.20
C ALA A 261 -11.91 11.82 2.40
N PRO A 262 -12.26 11.95 1.11
CA PRO A 262 -12.79 10.83 0.32
C PRO A 262 -11.96 9.53 0.40
N ARG A 263 -10.63 9.60 0.51
CA ARG A 263 -9.75 8.43 0.66
C ARG A 263 -10.05 7.58 1.89
N THR A 264 -10.69 8.12 2.93
CA THR A 264 -11.10 7.31 4.10
C THR A 264 -12.23 6.33 3.77
N LEU A 265 -12.90 6.46 2.63
CA LEU A 265 -13.84 5.43 2.16
C LEU A 265 -13.14 4.15 1.69
N LEU A 266 -11.81 4.16 1.54
CA LEU A 266 -10.98 3.02 1.20
C LEU A 266 -9.78 2.93 2.17
N PRO A 267 -9.93 2.28 3.35
CA PRO A 267 -8.84 2.09 4.29
C PRO A 267 -7.83 1.06 3.75
N VAL A 268 -6.89 1.51 2.92
CA VAL A 268 -5.95 0.69 2.14
C VAL A 268 -5.24 -0.39 2.97
N THR A 269 -4.70 -0.04 4.14
CA THR A 269 -4.02 -1.02 5.02
C THR A 269 -4.97 -2.13 5.48
N VAL A 270 -6.21 -1.79 5.87
CA VAL A 270 -7.22 -2.77 6.29
C VAL A 270 -7.62 -3.68 5.13
N VAL A 271 -7.78 -3.12 3.92
CA VAL A 271 -8.06 -3.90 2.71
C VAL A 271 -6.91 -4.87 2.40
N ALA A 272 -5.65 -4.41 2.51
CA ALA A 272 -4.49 -5.26 2.28
C ALA A 272 -4.38 -6.41 3.31
N LEU A 273 -4.69 -6.17 4.59
CA LEU A 273 -4.72 -7.23 5.61
C LEU A 273 -5.83 -8.25 5.34
N ALA A 274 -7.01 -7.81 4.87
CA ALA A 274 -8.06 -8.70 4.42
C ALA A 274 -7.64 -9.50 3.17
N ALA A 275 -6.92 -8.88 2.23
CA ALA A 275 -6.37 -9.56 1.06
C ALA A 275 -5.29 -10.59 1.45
N LEU A 276 -4.47 -10.34 2.48
CA LEU A 276 -3.53 -11.34 3.02
C LEU A 276 -4.26 -12.54 3.62
N ALA A 277 -5.33 -12.31 4.38
CA ALA A 277 -6.16 -13.40 4.90
C ALA A 277 -6.71 -14.29 3.78
N VAL A 278 -7.12 -13.71 2.64
CA VAL A 278 -7.59 -14.47 1.48
C VAL A 278 -6.43 -15.16 0.75
N HIS A 279 -5.40 -14.42 0.33
CA HIS A 279 -4.36 -14.93 -0.57
C HIS A 279 -3.30 -15.78 0.11
N ALA A 280 -2.88 -15.43 1.33
CA ALA A 280 -1.84 -16.14 2.04
C ALA A 280 -2.42 -17.24 2.93
N HIS A 281 -3.49 -16.94 3.68
CA HIS A 281 -4.09 -17.90 4.61
C HIS A 281 -5.17 -18.79 3.96
N GLY A 282 -5.66 -18.43 2.77
CA GLY A 282 -6.69 -19.20 2.06
C GLY A 282 -8.07 -19.10 2.73
N TRP A 283 -8.35 -18.02 3.47
CA TRP A 283 -9.61 -17.85 4.16
C TRP A 283 -10.69 -17.28 3.26
N GLU A 284 -11.89 -17.84 3.37
CA GLU A 284 -13.13 -17.19 2.93
C GLU A 284 -13.67 -16.36 4.09
N LEU A 285 -13.67 -15.03 3.93
CA LEU A 285 -14.11 -14.08 4.96
C LEU A 285 -15.62 -13.85 4.91
N ASP A 286 -16.29 -13.94 6.06
CA ASP A 286 -17.74 -13.69 6.22
C ASP A 286 -18.05 -12.25 6.71
N VAL A 287 -17.23 -11.29 6.29
CA VAL A 287 -17.38 -9.85 6.60
C VAL A 287 -17.67 -9.09 5.31
N ARG A 288 -18.78 -8.35 5.28
CA ARG A 288 -19.18 -7.48 4.16
C ARG A 288 -19.16 -6.03 4.59
N SER A 289 -18.49 -5.19 3.81
CA SER A 289 -18.47 -3.75 4.05
C SER A 289 -18.17 -3.00 2.77
N GLY A 290 -18.72 -1.79 2.62
CA GLY A 290 -18.33 -0.89 1.55
C GLY A 290 -16.87 -0.44 1.62
N TYR A 291 -16.20 -0.62 2.76
CA TYR A 291 -14.75 -0.39 2.90
C TYR A 291 -13.90 -1.53 2.32
N LEU A 292 -14.51 -2.67 1.99
CA LEU A 292 -13.83 -3.87 1.48
C LEU A 292 -14.37 -4.23 0.08
N PRO A 293 -14.01 -3.47 -0.97
CA PRO A 293 -14.41 -3.82 -2.34
C PRO A 293 -13.94 -5.22 -2.72
N ALA A 294 -14.84 -6.09 -3.17
CA ALA A 294 -14.48 -7.49 -3.46
C ALA A 294 -13.48 -7.60 -4.61
N GLY A 295 -13.49 -6.65 -5.56
CA GLY A 295 -12.53 -6.59 -6.66
C GLY A 295 -11.08 -6.37 -6.23
N LEU A 296 -10.84 -5.93 -4.99
CA LEU A 296 -9.50 -5.77 -4.39
C LEU A 296 -9.07 -6.95 -3.53
N LEU A 297 -10.01 -7.80 -3.09
CA LEU A 297 -9.72 -9.02 -2.33
C LEU A 297 -9.51 -10.24 -3.22
N ARG A 298 -9.85 -10.14 -4.51
CA ARG A 298 -9.58 -11.16 -5.51
C ARG A 298 -8.20 -10.93 -6.11
N ALA A 299 -7.50 -12.02 -6.42
CA ALA A 299 -6.19 -11.92 -7.04
C ALA A 299 -6.34 -11.23 -8.41
N PRO A 300 -5.44 -10.32 -8.79
CA PRO A 300 -5.45 -9.74 -10.13
C PRO A 300 -5.24 -10.86 -11.16
N GLY A 301 -6.26 -11.17 -11.96
CA GLY A 301 -6.21 -12.19 -13.01
C GLY A 301 -7.02 -13.48 -12.80
N GLN A 302 -8.01 -13.48 -11.90
CA GLN A 302 -9.13 -14.44 -11.98
C GLN A 302 -10.33 -13.84 -12.74
#